data_AF-A0A9E3PRY4-F1
#
_entry.id   AF-A0A9E3PRY4-F1
#
_cell.length_a   1.000
_cell.length_b   1.000
_cell.length_c   1.000
_cell.angle_alpha   90.00
_cell.angle_beta   90.00
_cell.angle_gamma   90.00
#
_symmetry.space_group_name_H-M   'P 1'
#
loop_
_entity.id
_entity.type
_entity.pdbx_description
1 polymer ?
#
loop_
_entity_poly.entity_id
_entity_poly.type
_entity_poly.pdbx_seq_one_letter_code
_entity_poly.pdbx_strand_id
1 'polypeptide(L)'
;MLTQCTACVAANQQLQAQRQQLEQRAQQLSQPLQTEQQAIQAAVNALPQGAQPDAALQQRIQAFQTQTQNAQTEMQGRQQQFQRNASYVLEQLEGPLNTAITQIMQQRGATIAMDRAATLAINPVVEISDAVLAALNAAVTSVNVNAPPPAQQPAAQQPAQQQPAQQQRRPTGR
;
A
#
# COMPACT_ATOMS: atom_id res chain seq x y z
N MET A 1 9.38 17.23 14.09
CA MET A 1 10.67 16.86 13.46
C MET A 1 10.52 16.24 12.09
N LEU A 2 9.86 15.08 11.91
CA LEU A 2 9.72 14.45 10.58
C LEU A 2 8.98 15.32 9.55
N THR A 3 8.13 16.26 9.98
CA THR A 3 7.45 17.23 9.11
C THR A 3 8.32 18.42 8.69
N GLN A 4 9.53 18.57 9.24
CA GLN A 4 10.40 19.73 9.02
C GLN A 4 11.72 19.36 8.31
N CYS A 5 12.03 18.08 8.16
CA CYS A 5 13.20 17.63 7.42
C CYS A 5 12.96 17.86 5.91
N THR A 6 13.91 18.45 5.18
CA THR A 6 13.74 18.86 3.78
C THR A 6 13.37 17.67 2.88
N ALA A 7 14.09 16.56 3.00
CA ALA A 7 13.80 15.34 2.25
C ALA A 7 12.45 14.72 2.69
N CYS A 8 12.08 14.85 3.97
CA CYS A 8 10.79 14.39 4.46
C CYS A 8 9.63 15.28 3.95
N VAL A 9 9.83 16.58 3.82
CA VAL A 9 8.82 17.51 3.25
C VAL A 9 8.58 17.16 1.78
N ALA A 10 9.64 16.92 1.00
CA ALA A 10 9.51 16.49 -0.38
C ALA A 10 8.78 15.14 -0.49
N ALA A 11 9.15 14.15 0.34
CA ALA A 11 8.46 12.86 0.38
C ALA A 11 6.99 12.99 0.78
N ASN A 12 6.67 13.83 1.77
CA ASN A 12 5.30 14.10 2.20
C ASN A 12 4.46 14.76 1.09
N GLN A 13 5.02 15.71 0.34
CA GLN A 13 4.33 16.31 -0.80
C GLN A 13 4.01 15.26 -1.87
N GLN A 14 4.95 14.36 -2.16
CA GLN A 14 4.72 13.27 -3.13
C GLN A 14 3.67 12.27 -2.63
N LEU A 15 3.69 11.88 -1.35
CA LEU A 15 2.64 11.03 -0.77
C LEU A 15 1.28 11.71 -0.78
N GLN A 16 1.23 13.02 -0.50
CA GLN A 16 -0.02 13.79 -0.57
C GLN A 16 -0.58 13.83 -2.00
N ALA A 17 0.29 13.99 -3.01
CA ALA A 17 -0.12 13.91 -4.41
C ALA A 17 -0.66 12.50 -4.77
N GLN A 18 -0.03 11.43 -4.30
CA GLN A 18 -0.54 10.06 -4.49
C GLN A 18 -1.92 9.87 -3.85
N ARG A 19 -2.15 10.43 -2.65
CA ARG A 19 -3.45 10.39 -1.99
C ARG A 19 -4.52 11.16 -2.77
N GLN A 20 -4.19 12.34 -3.29
CA GLN A 20 -5.10 13.11 -4.14
C GLN A 20 -5.45 12.35 -5.42
N GLN A 21 -4.49 11.66 -6.04
CA GLN A 21 -4.76 10.82 -7.22
C GLN A 21 -5.70 9.64 -6.89
N LEU A 22 -5.53 9.00 -5.72
CA LEU A 22 -6.43 7.97 -5.21
C LEU A 22 -7.86 8.51 -5.04
N GLU A 23 -8.00 9.66 -4.39
CA GLU A 23 -9.30 10.32 -4.17
C GLU A 23 -9.97 10.71 -5.49
N GLN A 24 -9.22 11.32 -6.43
CA GLN A 24 -9.71 11.66 -7.76
C GLN A 24 -10.16 10.42 -8.53
N ARG A 25 -9.39 9.32 -8.45
CA ARG A 25 -9.75 8.07 -9.12
C ARG A 25 -11.03 7.47 -8.54
N ALA A 26 -11.17 7.49 -7.21
CA ALA A 26 -12.39 7.05 -6.55
C ALA A 26 -13.60 7.87 -7.02
N GLN A 27 -13.46 9.21 -7.09
CA GLN A 27 -14.52 10.09 -7.58
C GLN A 27 -14.88 9.78 -9.05
N GLN A 28 -13.88 9.62 -9.92
CA GLN A 28 -14.07 9.28 -11.33
C GLN A 28 -14.79 7.95 -11.54
N LEU A 29 -14.58 6.97 -10.65
CA LEU A 29 -15.27 5.67 -10.71
C LEU A 29 -16.68 5.74 -10.10
N SER A 30 -16.88 6.56 -9.07
CA SER A 30 -18.15 6.61 -8.33
C SER A 30 -19.34 7.11 -9.16
N GLN A 31 -19.17 8.21 -9.91
CA GLN A 31 -20.23 8.84 -10.70
C GLN A 31 -20.80 7.94 -11.81
N PRO A 32 -19.97 7.33 -12.69
CA PRO A 32 -20.49 6.46 -13.74
C PRO A 32 -21.13 5.19 -13.17
N LEU A 33 -20.56 4.62 -12.10
CA LEU A 33 -21.13 3.43 -11.46
C LEU A 33 -22.49 3.74 -10.81
N GLN A 34 -22.66 4.87 -10.15
CA GLN A 34 -23.96 5.27 -9.59
C GLN A 34 -24.99 5.53 -10.69
N THR A 35 -24.60 6.21 -11.76
CA THR A 35 -25.50 6.50 -12.88
C THR A 35 -25.94 5.21 -13.57
N GLU A 36 -25.02 4.30 -13.85
CA GLU A 36 -25.34 3.01 -14.49
C GLU A 36 -26.19 2.13 -13.58
N GLN A 37 -25.92 2.13 -12.27
CA GLN A 37 -26.75 1.43 -11.29
C GLN A 37 -28.21 1.91 -11.33
N GLN A 38 -28.43 3.23 -11.30
CA GLN A 38 -29.77 3.82 -11.37
C GLN A 38 -30.46 3.49 -12.69
N ALA A 39 -29.73 3.57 -13.80
CA ALA A 39 -30.26 3.25 -15.13
C ALA A 39 -30.66 1.77 -15.26
N ILE A 40 -29.84 0.86 -14.74
CA ILE A 40 -30.15 -0.58 -14.69
C ILE A 40 -31.36 -0.83 -13.79
N GLN A 41 -31.41 -0.23 -12.60
CA GLN A 41 -32.53 -0.41 -11.67
C GLN A 41 -33.85 0.09 -12.28
N ALA A 42 -33.83 1.24 -12.94
CA ALA A 42 -35.00 1.77 -13.65
C ALA A 42 -35.45 0.84 -14.79
N ALA A 43 -34.51 0.31 -15.57
CA ALA A 43 -34.82 -0.63 -16.65
C ALA A 43 -35.41 -1.94 -16.12
N VAL A 44 -34.89 -2.47 -15.01
CA VAL A 44 -35.42 -3.67 -14.36
C VAL A 44 -36.82 -3.42 -13.79
N ASN A 45 -37.05 -2.27 -13.15
CA ASN A 45 -38.34 -1.92 -12.57
C ASN A 45 -39.42 -1.64 -13.63
N ALA A 46 -39.02 -1.25 -14.85
CA ALA A 46 -39.93 -1.03 -15.97
C ALA A 46 -40.37 -2.33 -16.67
N LEU A 47 -39.79 -3.48 -16.30
CA LEU A 47 -40.20 -4.77 -16.85
C LEU A 47 -41.62 -5.14 -16.38
N PRO A 48 -42.49 -5.61 -17.29
CA PRO A 48 -43.78 -6.18 -16.90
C PRO A 48 -43.63 -7.32 -15.89
N GLN A 49 -44.60 -7.51 -15.00
CA GLN A 49 -44.58 -8.62 -14.04
C GLN A 49 -44.39 -9.97 -14.75
N GLY A 50 -43.33 -10.69 -14.37
CA GLY A 50 -42.99 -12.00 -14.96
C GLY A 50 -42.20 -11.93 -16.28
N ALA A 51 -41.88 -10.74 -16.80
CA ALA A 51 -41.03 -10.59 -17.97
C ALA A 51 -39.54 -10.75 -17.60
N GLN A 52 -38.79 -11.48 -18.45
CA GLN A 52 -37.35 -11.57 -18.32
C GLN A 52 -36.66 -10.34 -18.94
N PRO A 53 -35.53 -9.90 -18.38
CA PRO A 53 -34.67 -8.90 -19.01
C PRO A 53 -34.28 -9.35 -20.41
N ASP A 54 -34.34 -8.44 -21.39
CA ASP A 54 -33.85 -8.72 -22.74
C ASP A 54 -32.32 -8.92 -22.78
N ALA A 55 -31.80 -9.38 -23.91
CA ALA A 55 -30.36 -9.65 -24.05
C ALA A 55 -29.50 -8.39 -23.81
N ALA A 56 -29.99 -7.21 -24.20
CA ALA A 56 -29.28 -5.95 -24.01
C ALA A 56 -29.17 -5.57 -22.52
N LEU A 57 -30.27 -5.68 -21.76
CA LEU A 57 -30.28 -5.42 -20.32
C LEU A 57 -29.43 -6.45 -19.56
N GLN A 58 -29.47 -7.73 -19.96
CA GLN A 58 -28.60 -8.75 -19.38
C GLN A 58 -27.11 -8.43 -19.60
N GLN A 59 -26.73 -8.03 -20.81
CA GLN A 59 -25.35 -7.62 -21.12
C GLN A 59 -24.92 -6.41 -20.29
N ARG A 60 -25.79 -5.40 -20.14
CA ARG A 60 -25.49 -4.23 -19.29
C ARG A 60 -25.30 -4.60 -17.82
N ILE A 61 -26.14 -5.49 -17.28
CA ILE A 61 -26.00 -6.00 -15.91
C ILE A 61 -24.65 -6.70 -15.73
N GLN A 62 -24.26 -7.58 -16.67
CA GLN A 62 -22.97 -8.28 -16.61
C GLN A 62 -21.78 -7.32 -16.73
N ALA A 63 -21.86 -6.33 -17.64
CA ALA A 63 -20.85 -5.30 -17.79
C ALA A 63 -20.69 -4.46 -16.52
N PHE A 64 -21.79 -4.05 -15.91
CA PHE A 64 -21.81 -3.30 -14.64
C PHE A 64 -21.21 -4.11 -13.48
N GLN A 65 -21.54 -5.40 -13.37
CA GLN A 65 -20.94 -6.30 -12.36
C GLN A 65 -19.43 -6.39 -12.54
N THR A 66 -18.97 -6.59 -13.79
CA THR A 66 -17.54 -6.66 -14.13
C THR A 66 -16.84 -5.35 -13.81
N GLN A 67 -17.44 -4.22 -14.19
CA GLN A 67 -16.87 -2.88 -13.95
C GLN A 67 -16.76 -2.59 -12.45
N THR A 68 -17.75 -3.00 -11.65
CA THR A 68 -17.73 -2.85 -10.19
C THR A 68 -16.61 -3.68 -9.57
N GLN A 69 -16.44 -4.94 -9.98
CA GLN A 69 -15.34 -5.80 -9.48
C GLN A 69 -13.96 -5.23 -9.86
N ASN A 70 -13.80 -4.76 -11.10
CA ASN A 70 -12.57 -4.15 -11.56
C ASN A 70 -12.25 -2.86 -10.79
N ALA A 71 -13.25 -2.01 -10.55
CA ALA A 71 -13.09 -0.79 -9.76
C ALA A 71 -12.66 -1.09 -8.32
N GLN A 72 -13.27 -2.08 -7.68
CA GLN A 72 -12.90 -2.50 -6.32
C GLN A 72 -11.46 -3.02 -6.26
N THR A 73 -11.09 -3.91 -7.19
CA THR A 73 -9.74 -4.48 -7.28
C THR A 73 -8.70 -3.39 -7.54
N GLU A 74 -8.99 -2.47 -8.46
CA GLU A 74 -8.11 -1.32 -8.75
C GLU A 74 -7.90 -0.46 -7.50
N MET A 75 -8.97 -0.06 -6.82
CA MET A 75 -8.89 0.80 -5.64
C MET A 75 -8.15 0.11 -4.50
N GLN A 76 -8.41 -1.19 -4.27
CA GLN A 76 -7.70 -1.96 -3.26
C GLN A 76 -6.20 -2.05 -3.56
N GLY A 77 -5.83 -2.33 -4.81
CA GLY A 77 -4.43 -2.40 -5.23
C GLY A 77 -3.70 -1.05 -5.06
N ARG A 78 -4.33 0.05 -5.47
CA ARG A 78 -3.77 1.41 -5.29
C ARG A 78 -3.65 1.78 -3.81
N GLN A 79 -4.63 1.43 -2.99
CA GLN A 79 -4.60 1.71 -1.55
C GLN A 79 -3.47 0.95 -0.86
N GLN A 80 -3.29 -0.33 -1.19
CA GLN A 80 -2.18 -1.14 -0.69
C GLN A 80 -0.83 -0.57 -1.16
N GLN A 81 -0.72 -0.19 -2.42
CA GLN A 81 0.51 0.42 -2.94
C GLN A 81 0.85 1.72 -2.19
N PHE A 82 -0.14 2.59 -1.94
CA PHE A 82 0.06 3.81 -1.17
C PHE A 82 0.52 3.52 0.27
N GLN A 83 -0.11 2.57 0.95
CA GLN A 83 0.28 2.18 2.32
C GLN A 83 1.73 1.66 2.36
N ARG A 84 2.13 0.88 1.34
CA ARG A 84 3.50 0.40 1.20
C ARG A 84 4.49 1.54 0.97
N ASN A 85 4.16 2.46 0.07
CA ASN A 85 4.97 3.65 -0.22
C ASN A 85 5.18 4.50 1.04
N ALA A 86 4.10 4.74 1.80
CA ALA A 86 4.16 5.47 3.05
C ALA A 86 5.03 4.77 4.10
N SER A 87 4.89 3.45 4.25
CA SER A 87 5.71 2.66 5.18
C SER A 87 7.19 2.68 4.78
N TYR A 88 7.48 2.54 3.49
CA TYR A 88 8.84 2.55 2.95
C TYR A 88 9.56 3.89 3.16
N VAL A 89 8.83 5.00 3.08
CA VAL A 89 9.37 6.32 3.46
C VAL A 89 9.78 6.34 4.93
N LEU A 90 8.99 5.76 5.83
CA LEU A 90 9.31 5.71 7.26
C LEU A 90 10.54 4.81 7.54
N GLU A 91 10.62 3.65 6.89
CA GLU A 91 11.74 2.70 7.04
C GLU A 91 13.08 3.35 6.65
N GLN A 92 13.11 4.18 5.61
CA GLN A 92 14.31 4.91 5.18
C GLN A 92 14.78 5.97 6.20
N LEU A 93 13.88 6.43 7.07
CA LEU A 93 14.16 7.50 8.03
C LEU A 93 14.55 6.98 9.41
N GLU A 94 14.13 5.77 9.76
CA GLU A 94 14.33 5.20 11.10
C GLU A 94 15.82 5.04 11.46
N GLY A 95 16.62 4.45 10.57
CA GLY A 95 18.06 4.27 10.78
C GLY A 95 18.83 5.59 10.95
N PRO A 96 18.71 6.54 10.00
CA PRO A 96 19.33 7.86 10.11
C PRO A 96 18.87 8.64 11.36
N LEU A 97 17.58 8.56 11.70
CA LEU A 97 17.03 9.23 12.89
C LEU A 97 17.65 8.67 14.19
N ASN A 98 17.70 7.35 14.33
CA ASN A 98 18.33 6.71 15.50
C ASN A 98 19.82 7.05 15.62
N THR A 99 20.51 7.12 14.48
CA THR A 99 21.92 7.52 14.42
C THR A 99 22.10 8.98 14.88
N ALA A 100 21.28 9.89 14.38
CA ALA A 100 21.30 11.30 14.76
C ALA A 100 21.04 11.50 16.26
N ILE A 101 20.01 10.84 16.80
CA ILE A 101 19.69 10.89 18.24
C ILE A 101 20.87 10.40 19.08
N THR A 102 21.44 9.24 18.73
CA THR A 102 22.56 8.64 19.47
C THR A 102 23.80 9.53 19.44
N GLN A 103 24.14 10.12 18.28
CA GLN A 103 25.27 11.04 18.17
C GLN A 103 25.10 12.28 19.05
N ILE A 104 23.92 12.87 19.06
CA ILE A 104 23.66 14.08 19.86
C ILE A 104 23.61 13.75 21.35
N MET A 105 23.04 12.61 21.73
CA MET A 105 23.09 12.13 23.10
C MET A 105 24.55 12.00 23.59
N GLN A 106 25.44 11.39 22.80
CA GLN A 106 26.86 11.29 23.13
C GLN A 106 27.52 12.66 23.26
N GLN A 107 27.27 13.59 22.33
CA GLN A 107 27.80 14.96 22.38
C GLN A 107 27.32 15.74 23.62
N ARG A 108 26.13 15.42 24.13
CA ARG A 108 25.53 16.08 25.30
C ARG A 108 25.76 15.32 26.61
N GLY A 109 26.46 14.18 26.58
CA GLY A 109 26.64 13.32 27.76
C GLY A 109 25.33 12.71 28.28
N ALA A 110 24.29 12.61 27.44
CA ALA A 110 22.99 12.07 27.80
C ALA A 110 22.93 10.55 27.56
N THR A 111 22.22 9.83 28.42
CA THR A 111 22.03 8.37 28.33
C THR A 111 20.59 7.96 28.01
N ILE A 112 19.64 8.91 28.07
CA ILE A 112 18.22 8.72 27.74
C ILE A 112 17.78 9.89 26.86
N ALA A 113 17.06 9.58 25.78
CA ALA A 113 16.23 10.54 25.04
C ALA A 113 14.75 10.18 25.26
N MET A 114 13.90 11.19 25.41
CA MET A 114 12.46 11.02 25.59
C MET A 114 11.69 11.73 24.48
N ASP A 115 10.58 11.13 24.07
CA ASP A 115 9.66 11.78 23.13
C ASP A 115 9.00 12.99 23.79
N ARG A 116 8.93 14.10 23.07
CA ARG A 116 8.36 15.35 23.56
C ARG A 116 6.87 15.21 23.90
N ALA A 117 6.09 14.47 23.13
CA ALA A 117 4.67 14.21 23.39
C ALA A 117 4.44 13.38 24.66
N ALA A 118 5.47 12.65 25.13
CA ALA A 118 5.44 11.92 26.39
C ALA A 118 5.87 12.78 27.61
N THR A 119 6.13 14.08 27.42
CA THR A 119 6.57 14.99 28.50
C THR A 119 5.56 16.13 28.72
N LEU A 120 5.26 16.44 29.99
CA LEU A 120 4.33 17.52 30.35
C LEU A 120 4.96 18.92 30.20
N ALA A 121 6.27 19.02 30.44
CA ALA A 121 7.05 20.23 30.28
C ALA A 121 8.53 19.86 30.03
N ILE A 122 9.22 20.65 29.22
CA ILE A 122 10.64 20.49 28.91
C ILE A 122 11.35 21.84 29.07
N ASN A 123 12.54 21.83 29.68
CA ASN A 123 13.43 22.97 29.62
C ASN A 123 14.05 23.05 28.22
N PRO A 124 13.92 24.17 27.49
CA PRO A 124 14.44 24.29 26.12
C PRO A 124 15.95 24.06 26.01
N VAL A 125 16.72 24.24 27.09
CA VAL A 125 18.17 24.01 27.10
C VAL A 125 18.54 22.52 26.95
N VAL A 126 17.68 21.60 27.38
CA VAL A 126 17.89 20.14 27.25
C VAL A 126 17.16 19.55 26.05
N GLU A 127 16.52 20.40 25.25
CA GLU A 127 15.80 20.02 24.05
C GLU A 127 16.80 19.84 22.90
N ILE A 128 16.72 18.69 22.22
CA ILE A 128 17.67 18.33 21.16
C ILE A 128 17.03 18.28 19.78
N SER A 129 15.75 18.65 19.64
CA SER A 129 15.00 18.45 18.40
C SER A 129 15.62 19.20 17.23
N ASP A 130 16.07 20.44 17.44
CA ASP A 130 16.70 21.21 16.37
C ASP A 130 18.04 20.61 15.95
N ALA A 131 18.82 20.10 16.91
CA ALA A 131 20.08 19.42 16.62
C ALA A 131 19.84 18.11 15.86
N VAL A 132 18.86 17.31 16.28
CA VAL A 132 18.50 16.03 15.64
C VAL A 132 17.97 16.30 14.23
N LEU A 133 17.16 17.33 14.05
CA LEU A 133 16.65 17.74 12.75
C LEU A 133 17.79 18.17 11.81
N ALA A 134 18.75 18.95 12.29
CA ALA A 134 19.92 19.35 11.51
C ALA A 134 20.78 18.14 11.09
N ALA A 135 21.03 17.21 12.02
CA ALA A 135 21.77 15.98 11.73
C ALA A 135 21.01 15.07 10.74
N LEU A 136 19.69 14.96 10.88
CA LEU A 136 18.84 14.20 9.97
C LEU A 136 18.85 14.83 8.56
N ASN A 137 18.76 16.15 8.44
CA ASN A 137 18.85 16.85 7.16
C ASN A 137 20.20 16.68 6.47
N ALA A 138 21.29 16.57 7.24
CA ALA A 138 22.61 16.29 6.71
C ALA A 138 22.75 14.83 6.23
N ALA A 139 22.15 13.89 6.96
CA ALA A 139 22.23 12.45 6.66
C ALA A 139 21.29 12.01 5.52
N VAL A 140 20.10 12.62 5.43
CA VAL A 140 19.05 12.24 4.48
C VAL A 140 18.90 13.34 3.42
N THR A 141 19.61 13.16 2.30
CA THR A 141 19.58 14.09 1.17
C THR A 141 18.45 13.79 0.19
N SER A 142 17.99 12.53 0.13
CA SER A 142 16.82 12.13 -0.65
C SER A 142 16.10 10.95 0.00
N VAL A 143 14.81 10.81 -0.29
CA VAL A 143 13.95 9.71 0.15
C VAL A 143 13.21 9.20 -1.07
N ASN A 144 13.19 7.88 -1.28
CA ASN A 144 12.42 7.30 -2.35
C ASN A 144 11.00 6.99 -1.87
N VAL A 145 9.99 7.55 -2.52
CA VAL A 145 8.58 7.33 -2.17
C VAL A 145 7.96 6.11 -2.82
N ASN A 146 8.65 5.47 -3.76
CA ASN A 146 8.17 4.29 -4.45
C ASN A 146 8.80 3.06 -3.82
N ALA A 147 7.99 2.31 -3.07
CA ALA A 147 8.43 1.05 -2.49
C ALA A 147 8.73 0.03 -3.62
N PRO A 148 9.86 -0.71 -3.55
CA PRO A 148 10.18 -1.75 -4.52
C PRO A 148 9.06 -2.81 -4.57
N PRO A 149 8.88 -3.57 -5.66
CA PRO A 149 7.90 -4.65 -5.69
C PRO A 149 8.18 -5.66 -4.56
N PRO A 150 7.13 -6.28 -3.98
CA PRO A 150 7.32 -7.29 -2.94
C PRO A 150 8.20 -8.42 -3.47
N ALA A 151 9.11 -8.91 -2.63
CA ALA A 151 9.95 -10.05 -2.97
C ALA A 151 9.06 -11.25 -3.32
N GLN A 152 9.26 -11.82 -4.51
CA GLN A 152 8.58 -13.06 -4.89
C GLN A 152 9.09 -14.16 -3.96
N GLN A 153 8.23 -14.65 -3.06
CA GLN A 153 8.55 -15.85 -2.29
C GLN A 153 8.76 -17.00 -3.29
N PRO A 154 9.87 -17.76 -3.20
CA PRO A 154 10.05 -18.94 -4.05
C PRO A 154 8.87 -19.87 -3.86
N ALA A 155 8.18 -20.23 -4.94
CA ALA A 155 7.16 -21.26 -4.90
C ALA A 155 7.79 -22.51 -4.30
N ALA A 156 7.25 -22.99 -3.18
CA ALA A 156 7.68 -24.25 -2.60
C ALA A 156 7.52 -25.34 -3.67
N GLN A 157 8.65 -25.87 -4.14
CA GLN A 157 8.66 -27.02 -5.05
C GLN A 157 7.98 -28.17 -4.30
N GLN A 158 6.75 -28.51 -4.70
CA GLN A 158 6.11 -29.74 -4.24
C GLN A 158 7.03 -30.90 -4.64
N PRO A 159 7.48 -31.74 -3.67
CA PRO A 159 8.31 -32.89 -4.00
C PRO A 159 7.53 -33.82 -4.93
N ALA A 160 8.12 -34.12 -6.09
CA ALA A 160 7.59 -35.06 -7.06
C ALA A 160 7.36 -36.41 -6.38
N GLN A 161 6.10 -36.83 -6.30
CA GLN A 161 5.73 -38.18 -5.87
C GLN A 161 6.32 -39.17 -6.87
N GLN A 162 7.32 -39.93 -6.41
CA GLN A 162 7.93 -41.03 -7.14
C GLN A 162 6.85 -42.09 -7.41
N GLN A 163 6.47 -42.26 -8.68
CA GLN A 163 5.65 -43.39 -9.11
C GLN A 163 6.48 -44.68 -9.00
N PRO A 164 5.98 -45.73 -8.31
CA PRO A 164 6.68 -47.01 -8.24
C PRO A 164 6.69 -47.71 -9.60
N ALA A 165 7.89 -48.08 -10.05
CA ALA A 165 8.14 -48.81 -11.28
C ALA A 165 7.38 -50.15 -11.28
N GLN A 166 6.47 -50.31 -12.24
CA GLN A 166 5.80 -51.58 -12.50
C GLN A 166 6.82 -52.58 -13.04
N GLN A 167 7.07 -53.61 -12.23
CA GLN A 167 7.86 -54.78 -12.51
C GLN A 167 7.28 -55.53 -13.72
N GLN A 168 7.90 -55.35 -14.88
CA GLN A 168 7.65 -56.09 -16.11
C GLN A 168 7.97 -57.58 -15.87
N ARG A 169 6.93 -58.39 -15.60
CA ARG A 169 7.03 -59.85 -15.54
C ARG A 169 7.37 -60.37 -16.95
N ARG A 170 8.55 -60.97 -17.11
CA ARG A 170 8.94 -61.72 -18.32
C ARG A 170 8.23 -63.08 -18.33
N PRO A 171 7.55 -63.48 -19.42
CA PRO A 171 7.22 -64.87 -19.67
C PRO A 171 8.25 -65.45 -20.65
N THR A 172 9.00 -66.46 -20.25
CA THR A 172 9.66 -67.38 -21.18
C THR A 172 9.24 -68.79 -20.78
N GLY A 173 8.25 -69.31 -21.50
CA GLY A 173 7.84 -70.70 -21.45
C GLY A 173 8.30 -71.43 -22.71
N ARG A 174 8.68 -72.70 -22.48
CA ARG A 174 8.79 -73.88 -23.37
C ARG A 174 9.36 -73.73 -24.78
#